data_AF-A0A8J3L562-F1
#
_entry.id   AF-A0A8J3L562-F1
#
_cell.length_a   1.000
_cell.length_b   1.000
_cell.length_c   1.000
_cell.angle_alpha   90.00
_cell.angle_beta   90.00
_cell.angle_gamma   90.00
#
_symmetry.space_group_name_H-M   'P 1'
#
loop_
_entity.id
_entity.type
_entity.pdbx_description
1 polymer ?
#
loop_
_entity_poly.entity_id
_entity_poly.type
_entity_poly.pdbx_seq_one_letter_code
_entity_poly.pdbx_strand_id
1 'polypeptide(L)'
;MPTNRRAAQLLAATCSALTETVRRHMPAGPYRDFTAWAYSAENPRRHEYLQSTGVIQLVTMNTRMLTGLVEEDDWPAMLHHAGRMNAYQVFEVVSDDLAIGLGHPVLDAAQTRRLDLIGALNRAMLQALAPGRNTPAMLLLSGPARDAARHASGFEQSLVKSKRAGMAEDYARHVGADAPLLQDVEYGLWAALVANVESCRDLMDGIDGTPTASLVRQGLADRYRAVERTLRAEHLSRLDLASLGGQSILVLPTLAYFVCVLNDLLAPAPENRAVLADGTLSDLLSDAALLVRLQNDLGTRLLRMPAVQQHALINRISRACDADGRDTAEAALDQLATDPDPAFNRLQKDILNGEANIALWHARRAPDATSTLTALSDSLTYHAALYALHSARLAASLAALDARLPNRRATTLIDRFVRFHERMYSHPHTNPLGEYAI
;
A
#
# COMPACT_ATOMS: atom_id res chain seq x y z
N MET A 1 23.18 -6.39 3.94
CA MET A 1 22.64 -7.09 5.13
C MET A 1 22.39 -6.10 6.25
N PRO A 2 21.36 -6.26 7.09
CA PRO A 2 21.07 -5.31 8.16
C PRO A 2 22.20 -5.30 9.21
N THR A 3 22.78 -4.14 9.48
CA THR A 3 23.78 -3.94 10.55
C THR A 3 23.16 -3.88 11.94
N ASN A 4 21.82 -3.96 12.05
CA ASN A 4 21.06 -3.86 13.29
C ASN A 4 20.44 -5.22 13.65
N ARG A 5 20.73 -5.73 14.87
CA ARG A 5 20.20 -6.99 15.43
C ARG A 5 18.66 -7.07 15.33
N ARG A 6 17.95 -5.99 15.69
CA ARG A 6 16.47 -5.96 15.65
C ARG A 6 15.94 -6.08 14.22
N ALA A 7 16.60 -5.46 13.25
CA ALA A 7 16.21 -5.58 11.84
C ALA A 7 16.41 -7.01 11.30
N ALA A 8 17.50 -7.67 11.68
CA ALA A 8 17.73 -9.07 11.31
C ALA A 8 16.69 -10.02 11.91
N GLN A 9 16.34 -9.83 13.19
CA GLN A 9 15.28 -10.60 13.85
C GLN A 9 13.91 -10.37 13.20
N LEU A 10 13.59 -9.12 12.86
CA LEU A 10 12.32 -8.80 12.22
C LEU A 10 12.23 -9.35 10.79
N LEU A 11 13.33 -9.33 10.04
CA LEU A 11 13.40 -9.98 8.73
C LEU A 11 13.15 -11.49 8.84
N ALA A 12 13.78 -12.15 9.81
CA ALA A 12 13.58 -13.58 10.06
C ALA A 12 12.12 -13.89 10.45
N ALA A 13 11.54 -13.12 11.36
CA ALA A 13 10.14 -13.26 11.77
C ALA A 13 9.18 -13.04 10.60
N THR A 14 9.45 -12.04 9.75
CA THR A 14 8.64 -11.75 8.55
C THR A 14 8.71 -12.90 7.55
N CYS A 15 9.91 -13.43 7.26
CA CYS A 15 10.06 -14.57 6.35
C CYS A 15 9.38 -15.83 6.89
N SER A 16 9.45 -16.06 8.21
CA SER A 16 8.77 -17.18 8.87
C SER A 16 7.25 -17.05 8.73
N ALA A 17 6.70 -15.88 9.03
CA ALA A 17 5.26 -15.61 8.91
C ALA A 17 4.76 -15.75 7.46
N LEU A 18 5.54 -15.26 6.47
CA LEU A 18 5.24 -15.43 5.05
C LEU A 18 5.23 -16.91 4.64
N THR A 19 6.26 -17.66 5.03
CA THR A 19 6.37 -19.09 4.72
C THR A 19 5.19 -19.87 5.30
N GLU A 20 4.81 -19.56 6.55
CA GLU A 20 3.66 -20.19 7.20
C GLU A 20 2.35 -19.82 6.51
N THR A 21 2.16 -18.55 6.15
CA THR A 21 0.97 -18.07 5.44
C THR A 21 0.83 -18.77 4.08
N VAL A 22 1.92 -18.88 3.32
CA VAL A 22 1.97 -19.62 2.05
C VAL A 22 1.59 -21.08 2.27
N ARG A 23 2.22 -21.75 3.25
CA ARG A 23 2.00 -23.17 3.52
C ARG A 23 0.56 -23.47 3.93
N ARG A 24 -0.03 -22.61 4.77
CA ARG A 24 -1.35 -22.81 5.39
C ARG A 24 -2.48 -22.40 4.46
N HIS A 25 -2.35 -21.27 3.76
CA HIS A 25 -3.48 -20.61 3.12
C HIS A 25 -3.42 -20.59 1.60
N MET A 26 -2.24 -20.72 0.97
CA MET A 26 -2.22 -20.84 -0.49
C MET A 26 -2.71 -22.23 -0.91
N PRO A 27 -3.70 -22.29 -1.82
CA PRO A 27 -4.08 -23.53 -2.49
C PRO A 27 -2.87 -24.20 -3.16
N ALA A 28 -2.85 -25.52 -3.17
CA ALA A 28 -1.79 -26.29 -3.83
C ALA A 28 -1.73 -25.99 -5.33
N GLY A 29 -0.51 -25.84 -5.86
CA GLY A 29 -0.27 -25.61 -7.28
C GLY A 29 1.05 -24.87 -7.55
N PRO A 30 1.43 -24.72 -8.83
CA PRO A 30 2.72 -24.18 -9.25
C PRO A 30 3.08 -22.84 -8.62
N TYR A 31 2.12 -21.93 -8.51
CA TYR A 31 2.35 -20.60 -7.93
C TYR A 31 2.67 -20.62 -6.44
N ARG A 32 2.03 -21.52 -5.68
CA ARG A 32 2.34 -21.70 -4.25
C ARG A 32 3.77 -22.21 -4.10
N ASP A 33 4.15 -23.22 -4.87
CA ASP A 33 5.46 -23.85 -4.77
C ASP A 33 6.57 -22.89 -5.19
N PHE A 34 6.34 -22.12 -6.27
CA PHE A 34 7.18 -20.98 -6.64
C PHE A 34 7.31 -19.96 -5.51
N THR A 35 6.19 -19.53 -4.91
CA THR A 35 6.21 -18.52 -3.84
C THR A 35 6.95 -19.03 -2.60
N ALA A 36 6.74 -20.30 -2.23
CA ALA A 36 7.44 -20.93 -1.12
C ALA A 36 8.96 -20.99 -1.36
N TRP A 37 9.36 -21.43 -2.56
CA TRP A 37 10.77 -21.43 -2.97
C TRP A 37 11.35 -20.02 -2.98
N ALA A 38 10.62 -19.03 -3.46
CA ALA A 38 11.10 -17.66 -3.61
C ALA A 38 11.49 -17.00 -2.27
N TYR A 39 10.82 -17.38 -1.16
CA TYR A 39 11.20 -16.95 0.20
C TYR A 39 12.27 -17.82 0.87
N SER A 40 12.53 -19.01 0.34
CA SER A 40 13.48 -19.97 0.89
C SER A 40 14.94 -19.52 0.74
N ALA A 41 15.85 -20.15 1.48
CA ALA A 41 17.29 -19.92 1.35
C ALA A 41 17.89 -20.50 0.05
N GLU A 42 17.14 -21.35 -0.66
CA GLU A 42 17.59 -22.02 -1.89
C GLU A 42 17.45 -21.11 -3.12
N ASN A 43 16.67 -20.03 -3.03
CA ASN A 43 16.56 -19.04 -4.09
C ASN A 43 17.84 -18.18 -4.16
N PRO A 44 18.64 -18.24 -5.24
CA PRO A 44 19.86 -17.44 -5.38
C PRO A 44 19.57 -15.93 -5.47
N ARG A 45 18.35 -15.55 -5.89
CA ARG A 45 17.85 -14.17 -5.97
C ARG A 45 16.94 -13.79 -4.81
N ARG A 46 16.98 -14.52 -3.69
CA ARG A 46 16.11 -14.28 -2.53
C ARG A 46 16.11 -12.81 -2.09
N HIS A 47 17.27 -12.16 -2.03
CA HIS A 47 17.34 -10.77 -1.61
C HIS A 47 16.57 -9.83 -2.57
N GLU A 48 16.72 -10.04 -3.87
CA GLU A 48 15.99 -9.29 -4.89
C GLU A 48 14.49 -9.54 -4.80
N TYR A 49 14.06 -10.79 -4.54
CA TYR A 49 12.66 -11.12 -4.32
C TYR A 49 12.08 -10.41 -3.10
N LEU A 50 12.79 -10.44 -1.97
CA LEU A 50 12.40 -9.74 -0.74
C LEU A 50 12.35 -8.22 -0.93
N GLN A 51 13.19 -7.66 -1.79
CA GLN A 51 13.12 -6.24 -2.14
C GLN A 51 11.90 -5.94 -3.01
N SER A 52 11.67 -6.74 -4.06
CA SER A 52 10.53 -6.56 -4.98
C SER A 52 9.15 -6.76 -4.35
N THR A 53 9.07 -7.54 -3.28
CA THR A 53 7.86 -7.75 -2.49
C THR A 53 7.71 -6.75 -1.35
N GLY A 54 8.62 -5.77 -1.25
CA GLY A 54 8.59 -4.72 -0.23
C GLY A 54 9.02 -5.17 1.18
N VAL A 55 9.35 -6.45 1.40
CA VAL A 55 9.73 -6.99 2.73
C VAL A 55 10.89 -6.22 3.35
N ILE A 56 11.93 -5.91 2.58
CA ILE A 56 13.08 -5.16 3.08
C ILE A 56 12.66 -3.77 3.59
N GLN A 57 11.71 -3.14 2.91
CA GLN A 57 11.24 -1.81 3.23
C GLN A 57 10.31 -1.83 4.46
N LEU A 58 9.43 -2.83 4.58
CA LEU A 58 8.64 -3.08 5.80
C LEU A 58 9.52 -3.29 7.02
N VAL A 59 10.54 -4.14 6.90
CA VAL A 59 11.50 -4.39 7.99
C VAL A 59 12.22 -3.10 8.39
N THR A 60 12.64 -2.30 7.40
CA THR A 60 13.32 -1.02 7.65
C THR A 60 12.39 -0.02 8.34
N MET A 61 11.15 0.11 7.87
CA MET A 61 10.12 0.96 8.43
C MET A 61 9.80 0.58 9.88
N ASN A 62 9.42 -0.68 10.10
CA ASN A 62 9.03 -1.18 11.42
C ASN A 62 10.19 -1.14 12.41
N THR A 63 11.43 -1.41 11.97
CA THR A 63 12.61 -1.23 12.84
C THR A 63 12.72 0.22 13.31
N ARG A 64 12.61 1.20 12.40
CA ARG A 64 12.69 2.63 12.75
C ARG A 64 11.55 3.06 13.67
N MET A 65 10.34 2.59 13.40
CA MET A 65 9.17 2.90 14.20
C MET A 65 9.27 2.35 15.61
N LEU A 66 9.61 1.06 15.76
CA LEU A 66 9.54 0.32 17.02
C LEU A 66 10.79 0.44 17.92
N THR A 67 11.89 0.98 17.40
CA THR A 67 13.14 1.14 18.18
C THR A 67 12.91 1.96 19.45
N GLY A 68 13.21 1.38 20.61
CA GLY A 68 13.02 2.04 21.91
C GLY A 68 11.56 2.18 22.37
N LEU A 69 10.60 1.57 21.66
CA LEU A 69 9.19 1.49 22.09
C LEU A 69 8.80 0.13 22.70
N VAL A 70 9.67 -0.86 22.53
CA VAL A 70 9.47 -2.25 22.95
C VAL A 70 10.68 -2.68 23.77
N GLU A 71 10.41 -3.13 25.00
CA GLU A 71 11.39 -3.69 25.92
C GLU A 71 11.97 -5.00 25.35
N GLU A 72 13.15 -5.42 25.83
CA GLU A 72 13.79 -6.64 25.33
C GLU A 72 12.95 -7.91 25.59
N ASP A 73 12.27 -7.98 26.73
CA ASP A 73 11.43 -9.13 27.12
C ASP A 73 10.16 -9.23 26.25
N ASP A 74 9.63 -8.09 25.78
CA ASP A 74 8.44 -8.02 24.93
C ASP A 74 8.77 -8.19 23.43
N TRP A 75 10.05 -8.10 23.07
CA TRP A 75 10.48 -8.10 21.68
C TRP A 75 10.08 -9.38 20.92
N PRO A 76 10.18 -10.61 21.47
CA PRO A 76 9.70 -11.82 20.80
C PRO A 76 8.20 -11.78 20.44
N ALA A 77 7.36 -11.26 21.34
CA ALA A 77 5.93 -11.11 21.08
C ALA A 77 5.67 -10.04 20.01
N MET A 78 6.39 -8.91 20.05
CA MET A 78 6.33 -7.91 18.98
C MET A 78 6.75 -8.49 17.62
N LEU A 79 7.81 -9.30 17.56
CA LEU A 79 8.27 -9.93 16.32
C LEU A 79 7.19 -10.82 15.70
N HIS A 80 6.46 -11.57 16.52
CA HIS A 80 5.32 -12.39 16.09
C HIS A 80 4.21 -11.53 15.45
N HIS A 81 3.78 -10.48 16.13
CA HIS A 81 2.72 -9.59 15.61
C HIS A 81 3.15 -8.79 14.38
N ALA A 82 4.38 -8.26 14.37
CA ALA A 82 4.93 -7.53 13.25
C ALA A 82 5.14 -8.44 12.03
N GLY A 83 5.55 -9.70 12.24
CA GLY A 83 5.66 -10.70 11.18
C GLY A 83 4.32 -10.98 10.50
N ARG A 84 3.23 -11.12 11.28
CA ARG A 84 1.86 -11.28 10.75
C ARG A 84 1.40 -10.08 9.93
N MET A 85 1.57 -8.86 10.46
CA MET A 85 1.21 -7.65 9.74
C MET A 85 2.00 -7.52 8.43
N ASN A 86 3.30 -7.79 8.47
CA ASN A 86 4.14 -7.75 7.27
C ASN A 86 3.72 -8.80 6.24
N ALA A 87 3.38 -10.02 6.67
CA ALA A 87 2.91 -11.06 5.75
C ALA A 87 1.62 -10.63 5.03
N TYR A 88 0.67 -10.08 5.78
CA TYR A 88 -0.56 -9.52 5.22
C TYR A 88 -0.26 -8.37 4.23
N GLN A 89 0.58 -7.40 4.61
CA GLN A 89 0.94 -6.28 3.72
C GLN A 89 1.61 -6.74 2.42
N VAL A 90 2.43 -7.78 2.45
CA VAL A 90 3.04 -8.35 1.24
C VAL A 90 2.00 -8.96 0.30
N PHE A 91 0.93 -9.57 0.83
CA PHE A 91 -0.17 -10.05 0.00
C PHE A 91 -1.08 -8.93 -0.50
N GLU A 92 -1.16 -7.81 0.22
CA GLU A 92 -1.83 -6.61 -0.26
C GLU A 92 -1.12 -5.99 -1.47
N VAL A 93 0.23 -6.06 -1.55
CA VAL A 93 0.98 -5.67 -2.77
C VAL A 93 0.45 -6.41 -3.99
N VAL A 94 0.14 -7.70 -3.86
CA VAL A 94 -0.39 -8.50 -4.97
C VAL A 94 -1.75 -7.97 -5.46
N SER A 95 -2.59 -7.48 -4.54
CA SER A 95 -3.87 -6.86 -4.91
C SER A 95 -3.72 -5.43 -5.44
N ASP A 96 -2.72 -4.68 -4.97
CA ASP A 96 -2.44 -3.34 -5.48
C ASP A 96 -1.83 -3.40 -6.89
N ASP A 97 -0.96 -4.39 -7.15
CA ASP A 97 -0.41 -4.71 -8.47
C ASP A 97 -1.54 -4.96 -9.51
N LEU A 98 -2.63 -5.62 -9.11
CA LEU A 98 -3.80 -5.82 -9.99
C LEU A 98 -4.48 -4.51 -10.43
N ALA A 99 -4.35 -3.44 -9.64
CA ALA A 99 -4.91 -2.13 -9.93
C ALA A 99 -4.05 -1.30 -10.89
N ILE A 100 -2.84 -1.76 -11.23
CA ILE A 100 -1.99 -1.12 -12.23
C ILE A 100 -2.72 -1.05 -13.58
N GLY A 101 -2.69 0.14 -14.17
CA GLY A 101 -3.41 0.46 -15.39
C GLY A 101 -4.92 0.67 -15.23
N LEU A 102 -5.49 0.63 -14.02
CA LEU A 102 -6.93 0.88 -13.79
C LEU A 102 -7.26 2.33 -13.46
N GLY A 103 -6.26 3.20 -13.40
CA GLY A 103 -6.44 4.63 -13.15
C GLY A 103 -6.93 5.44 -14.37
N HIS A 104 -7.03 4.81 -15.55
CA HIS A 104 -7.55 5.44 -16.77
C HIS A 104 -9.09 5.52 -16.73
N PRO A 105 -9.70 6.55 -17.33
CA PRO A 105 -11.16 6.69 -17.34
C PRO A 105 -11.85 5.69 -18.29
N VAL A 106 -11.14 5.22 -19.31
CA VAL A 106 -11.62 4.23 -20.28
C VAL A 106 -10.79 2.97 -20.11
N LEU A 107 -11.46 1.84 -19.90
CA LEU A 107 -10.84 0.54 -19.68
C LEU A 107 -11.13 -0.39 -20.85
N ASP A 108 -10.12 -1.15 -21.27
CA ASP A 108 -10.28 -2.26 -22.20
C ASP A 108 -10.94 -3.48 -21.53
N ALA A 109 -11.15 -4.55 -22.30
CA ALA A 109 -11.77 -5.77 -21.80
C ALA A 109 -10.93 -6.50 -20.72
N ALA A 110 -9.60 -6.42 -20.79
CA ALA A 110 -8.71 -7.05 -19.83
C ALA A 110 -8.68 -6.25 -18.51
N GLN A 111 -8.59 -4.93 -18.59
CA GLN A 111 -8.70 -3.99 -17.47
C GLN A 111 -10.05 -4.10 -16.77
N THR A 112 -11.16 -4.18 -17.52
CA THR A 112 -12.50 -4.38 -16.96
C THR A 112 -12.59 -5.70 -16.17
N ARG A 113 -12.02 -6.78 -16.71
CA ARG A 113 -11.95 -8.08 -16.02
C ARG A 113 -11.12 -8.01 -14.73
N ARG A 114 -10.00 -7.28 -14.74
CA ARG A 114 -9.19 -7.04 -13.53
C ARG A 114 -9.95 -6.20 -12.50
N LEU A 115 -10.68 -5.17 -12.92
CA LEU A 115 -11.54 -4.37 -12.04
C LEU A 115 -12.60 -5.24 -11.35
N ASP A 116 -13.21 -6.18 -12.06
CA ASP A 116 -14.17 -7.12 -11.48
C ASP A 116 -13.55 -8.12 -10.51
N LEU A 117 -12.32 -8.57 -10.79
CA LEU A 117 -11.53 -9.39 -9.87
C LEU A 117 -11.22 -8.65 -8.57
N ILE A 118 -10.77 -7.40 -8.64
CA ILE A 118 -10.53 -6.55 -7.46
C ILE A 118 -11.84 -6.37 -6.68
N GLY A 119 -12.96 -6.11 -7.36
CA GLY A 119 -14.25 -6.00 -6.68
C GLY A 119 -14.69 -7.29 -5.98
N ALA A 120 -14.40 -8.46 -6.56
CA ALA A 120 -14.63 -9.75 -5.90
C ALA A 120 -13.72 -9.93 -4.67
N LEU A 121 -12.45 -9.54 -4.76
CA LEU A 121 -11.52 -9.55 -3.63
C LEU A 121 -11.99 -8.62 -2.50
N ASN A 122 -12.35 -7.38 -2.81
CA ASN A 122 -12.86 -6.40 -1.83
C ASN A 122 -14.07 -6.95 -1.08
N ARG A 123 -15.01 -7.60 -1.79
CA ARG A 123 -16.16 -8.27 -1.16
C ARG A 123 -15.73 -9.44 -0.28
N ALA A 124 -14.78 -10.27 -0.71
CA ALA A 124 -14.28 -11.38 0.09
C ALA A 124 -13.59 -10.88 1.38
N MET A 125 -12.81 -9.81 1.28
CA MET A 125 -12.17 -9.15 2.42
C MET A 125 -13.18 -8.59 3.42
N LEU A 126 -14.20 -7.86 2.93
CA LEU A 126 -15.27 -7.36 3.80
C LEU A 126 -16.04 -8.49 4.50
N GLN A 127 -16.21 -9.64 3.84
CA GLN A 127 -16.80 -10.83 4.47
C GLN A 127 -15.86 -11.46 5.51
N ALA A 128 -14.56 -11.49 5.24
CA ALA A 128 -13.56 -11.97 6.19
C ALA A 128 -13.46 -11.10 7.45
N LEU A 129 -13.68 -9.80 7.31
CA LEU A 129 -13.69 -8.84 8.42
C LEU A 129 -15.01 -8.81 9.19
N ALA A 130 -16.08 -9.41 8.66
CA ALA A 130 -17.39 -9.40 9.32
C ALA A 130 -17.41 -10.35 10.54
N PRO A 131 -17.81 -9.88 11.74
CA PRO A 131 -17.86 -10.72 12.93
C PRO A 131 -18.69 -11.99 12.73
N GLY A 132 -18.18 -13.13 13.20
CA GLY A 132 -18.85 -14.42 13.14
C GLY A 132 -18.91 -15.09 11.76
N ARG A 133 -18.29 -14.50 10.71
CA ARG A 133 -18.23 -15.11 9.38
C ARG A 133 -16.93 -15.88 9.16
N ASN A 134 -17.06 -17.19 8.93
CA ASN A 134 -15.92 -18.10 8.78
C ASN A 134 -15.86 -18.78 7.40
N THR A 135 -16.51 -18.21 6.37
CA THR A 135 -16.49 -18.79 5.02
C THR A 135 -15.06 -18.76 4.45
N PRO A 136 -14.45 -19.91 4.11
CA PRO A 136 -13.10 -19.94 3.56
C PRO A 136 -12.94 -19.07 2.31
N ALA A 137 -11.81 -18.37 2.20
CA ALA A 137 -11.50 -17.47 1.09
C ALA A 137 -11.52 -18.19 -0.26
N MET A 138 -11.10 -19.46 -0.31
CA MET A 138 -11.21 -20.29 -1.52
C MET A 138 -12.64 -20.39 -2.05
N LEU A 139 -13.64 -20.42 -1.16
CA LEU A 139 -15.05 -20.46 -1.56
C LEU A 139 -15.53 -19.07 -1.99
N LEU A 140 -15.15 -18.02 -1.25
CA LEU A 140 -15.50 -16.64 -1.57
C LEU A 140 -14.96 -16.17 -2.92
N LEU A 141 -13.79 -16.67 -3.31
CA LEU A 141 -13.11 -16.36 -4.56
C LEU A 141 -13.26 -17.47 -5.62
N SER A 142 -14.21 -18.39 -5.44
CA SER A 142 -14.48 -19.43 -6.43
C SER A 142 -15.25 -18.90 -7.66
N GLY A 143 -15.30 -19.69 -8.73
CA GLY A 143 -16.06 -19.36 -9.94
C GLY A 143 -15.50 -18.12 -10.68
N PRO A 144 -16.31 -17.07 -10.93
CA PRO A 144 -15.91 -15.94 -11.76
C PRO A 144 -14.62 -15.23 -11.33
N ALA A 145 -14.37 -15.10 -10.03
CA ALA A 145 -13.14 -14.46 -9.53
C ALA A 145 -11.90 -15.32 -9.85
N ARG A 146 -11.99 -16.64 -9.67
CA ARG A 146 -10.92 -17.57 -10.05
C ARG A 146 -10.67 -17.55 -11.56
N ASP A 147 -11.73 -17.50 -12.36
CA ASP A 147 -11.61 -17.45 -13.82
C ASP A 147 -11.05 -16.11 -14.31
N ALA A 148 -11.42 -15.00 -13.67
CA ALA A 148 -10.82 -13.69 -13.95
C ALA A 148 -9.32 -13.68 -13.62
N ALA A 149 -8.92 -14.25 -12.47
CA ALA A 149 -7.53 -14.32 -12.04
C ALA A 149 -6.63 -15.12 -13.01
N ARG A 150 -7.17 -16.15 -13.68
CA ARG A 150 -6.44 -16.92 -14.71
C ARG A 150 -6.05 -16.11 -15.95
N HIS A 151 -6.59 -14.91 -16.11
CA HIS A 151 -6.30 -14.02 -17.23
C HIS A 151 -5.54 -12.76 -16.80
N ALA A 152 -5.24 -12.62 -15.51
CA ALA A 152 -4.41 -11.56 -14.99
C ALA A 152 -2.99 -12.09 -14.79
N SER A 153 -2.02 -11.52 -15.52
CA SER A 153 -0.62 -11.88 -15.34
C SER A 153 -0.10 -11.22 -14.07
N GLY A 154 0.38 -12.02 -13.11
CA GLY A 154 1.08 -11.50 -11.94
C GLY A 154 2.44 -10.88 -12.27
N PHE A 155 2.95 -11.06 -13.49
CA PHE A 155 4.22 -10.49 -13.93
C PHE A 155 4.02 -9.13 -14.60
N GLU A 156 3.08 -9.03 -15.54
CA GLU A 156 2.76 -7.79 -16.26
C GLU A 156 2.21 -6.71 -15.31
N GLN A 157 1.50 -7.13 -14.27
CA GLN A 157 0.90 -6.24 -13.28
C GLN A 157 1.88 -5.86 -12.16
N SER A 158 3.18 -6.11 -12.30
CA SER A 158 4.18 -5.75 -11.29
C SER A 158 5.13 -4.68 -11.80
N LEU A 159 5.47 -3.71 -10.95
CA LEU A 159 6.48 -2.67 -11.23
C LEU A 159 7.88 -3.25 -11.56
N VAL A 160 8.09 -4.54 -11.28
CA VAL A 160 9.33 -5.28 -11.51
C VAL A 160 9.15 -6.50 -12.43
N LYS A 161 8.26 -6.40 -13.43
CA LYS A 161 7.93 -7.45 -14.40
C LYS A 161 9.10 -8.35 -14.82
N SER A 162 10.19 -7.78 -15.33
CA SER A 162 11.34 -8.56 -15.83
C SER A 162 12.05 -9.36 -14.75
N LYS A 163 12.08 -8.85 -13.51
CA LYS A 163 12.64 -9.55 -12.35
C LYS A 163 11.77 -10.73 -11.95
N ARG A 164 10.44 -10.56 -11.95
CA ARG A 164 9.48 -11.65 -11.65
C ARG A 164 9.61 -12.79 -12.65
N ALA A 165 9.66 -12.49 -13.94
CA ALA A 165 9.86 -13.48 -14.99
C ALA A 165 11.19 -14.24 -14.81
N GLY A 166 12.31 -13.52 -14.62
CA GLY A 166 13.61 -14.16 -14.41
C GLY A 166 13.69 -15.03 -13.15
N MET A 167 12.96 -14.70 -12.08
CA MET A 167 12.89 -15.55 -10.88
C MET A 167 12.07 -16.83 -11.12
N ALA A 168 11.02 -16.77 -11.92
CA ALA A 168 10.25 -17.96 -12.27
C ALA A 168 11.04 -18.87 -13.22
N GLU A 169 11.89 -18.32 -14.09
CA GLU A 169 12.87 -19.09 -14.86
C GLU A 169 13.93 -19.76 -13.95
N ASP A 170 14.45 -19.04 -12.95
CA ASP A 170 15.36 -19.60 -11.95
C ASP A 170 14.71 -20.75 -11.17
N TYR A 171 13.43 -20.61 -10.81
CA TYR A 171 12.65 -21.67 -10.18
C TYR A 171 12.49 -22.89 -11.08
N ALA A 172 12.13 -22.71 -12.35
CA ALA A 172 12.02 -23.81 -13.30
C ALA A 172 13.36 -24.56 -13.45
N ARG A 173 14.49 -23.84 -13.49
CA ARG A 173 15.82 -24.47 -13.49
C ARG A 173 16.13 -25.23 -12.21
N HIS A 174 15.69 -24.73 -11.07
CA HIS A 174 15.87 -25.39 -9.77
C HIS A 174 15.08 -26.71 -9.67
N VAL A 175 13.84 -26.74 -10.16
CA VAL A 175 13.00 -27.95 -10.15
C VAL A 175 13.45 -28.97 -11.20
N GLY A 176 13.94 -28.51 -12.36
CA GLY A 176 14.46 -29.38 -13.42
C GLY A 176 13.36 -29.98 -14.29
N ALA A 177 13.37 -31.29 -14.51
CA ALA A 177 12.49 -31.95 -15.47
C ALA A 177 10.99 -31.86 -15.12
N ASP A 178 10.68 -31.71 -13.83
CA ASP A 178 9.31 -31.62 -13.30
C ASP A 178 8.84 -30.17 -13.12
N ALA A 179 9.56 -29.20 -13.69
CA ALA A 179 9.23 -27.79 -13.58
C ALA A 179 7.84 -27.50 -14.17
N PRO A 180 7.00 -26.71 -13.48
CA PRO A 180 5.74 -26.26 -14.06
C PRO A 180 5.98 -25.33 -15.25
N LEU A 181 4.96 -25.17 -16.08
CA LEU A 181 5.03 -24.18 -17.16
C LEU A 181 5.12 -22.78 -16.55
N LEU A 182 5.93 -21.90 -17.15
CA LEU A 182 6.06 -20.51 -16.71
C LEU A 182 4.70 -19.81 -16.63
N GLN A 183 3.81 -20.14 -17.57
CA GLN A 183 2.44 -19.62 -17.61
C GLN A 183 1.60 -20.01 -16.38
N ASP A 184 1.82 -21.20 -15.81
CA ASP A 184 1.10 -21.64 -14.61
C ASP A 184 1.52 -20.85 -13.36
N VAL A 185 2.76 -20.36 -13.36
CA VAL A 185 3.25 -19.43 -12.34
C VAL A 185 2.71 -18.02 -12.63
N GLU A 186 2.86 -17.52 -13.84
CA GLU A 186 2.44 -16.16 -14.22
C GLU A 186 0.95 -15.89 -13.94
N TYR A 187 0.08 -16.83 -14.30
CA TYR A 187 -1.39 -16.69 -14.17
C TYR A 187 -1.95 -17.42 -12.93
N GLY A 188 -1.09 -17.82 -12.00
CA GLY A 188 -1.45 -18.52 -10.77
C GLY A 188 -1.87 -17.61 -9.60
N LEU A 189 -2.05 -16.30 -9.86
CA LEU A 189 -2.26 -15.24 -8.86
C LEU A 189 -3.41 -15.51 -7.87
N TRP A 190 -4.44 -16.25 -8.30
CA TRP A 190 -5.59 -16.60 -7.45
C TRP A 190 -5.17 -17.19 -6.10
N ALA A 191 -4.10 -17.99 -6.06
CA ALA A 191 -3.61 -18.57 -4.82
C ALA A 191 -3.11 -17.52 -3.81
N ALA A 192 -2.47 -16.45 -4.29
CA ALA A 192 -2.10 -15.31 -3.44
C ALA A 192 -3.29 -14.47 -3.00
N LEU A 193 -4.32 -14.31 -3.84
CA LEU A 193 -5.53 -13.61 -3.43
C LEU A 193 -6.27 -14.35 -2.31
N VAL A 194 -6.32 -15.68 -2.36
CA VAL A 194 -6.84 -16.51 -1.25
C VAL A 194 -6.01 -16.29 0.01
N ALA A 195 -4.68 -16.39 -0.08
CA ALA A 195 -3.79 -16.18 1.06
C ALA A 195 -3.91 -14.77 1.64
N ASN A 196 -4.16 -13.75 0.80
CA ASN A 196 -4.39 -12.40 1.26
C ASN A 196 -5.60 -12.33 2.21
N VAL A 197 -6.76 -12.84 1.77
CA VAL A 197 -7.99 -12.83 2.57
C VAL A 197 -7.83 -13.61 3.88
N GLU A 198 -7.18 -14.77 3.86
CA GLU A 198 -6.96 -15.54 5.10
C GLU A 198 -5.94 -14.88 6.02
N SER A 199 -4.89 -14.25 5.49
CA SER A 199 -3.93 -13.51 6.31
C SER A 199 -4.56 -12.29 6.99
N CYS A 200 -5.54 -11.66 6.34
CA CYS A 200 -6.36 -10.60 6.94
C CYS A 200 -7.16 -11.10 8.15
N ARG A 201 -7.71 -12.33 8.07
CA ARG A 201 -8.38 -12.98 9.22
C ARG A 201 -7.40 -13.30 10.34
N ASP A 202 -6.29 -13.95 10.03
CA ASP A 202 -5.25 -14.30 11.00
C ASP A 202 -4.72 -13.06 11.76
N LEU A 203 -4.65 -11.91 11.06
CA LEU A 203 -4.29 -10.63 11.66
C LEU A 203 -5.33 -10.20 12.71
N MET A 204 -6.62 -10.25 12.36
CA MET A 204 -7.71 -9.87 13.25
C MET A 204 -7.88 -10.83 14.43
N ASP A 205 -7.76 -12.14 14.19
CA ASP A 205 -7.81 -13.17 15.23
C ASP A 205 -6.66 -12.98 16.23
N GLY A 206 -5.50 -12.52 15.76
CA GLY A 206 -4.34 -12.22 16.59
C GLY A 206 -4.53 -11.07 17.59
N ILE A 207 -5.55 -10.23 17.40
CA ILE A 207 -5.87 -9.11 18.29
C ILE A 207 -7.33 -9.18 18.77
N ASP A 208 -7.99 -10.33 18.65
CA ASP A 208 -9.39 -10.44 19.02
C ASP A 208 -9.59 -10.15 20.51
N GLY A 209 -10.71 -9.50 20.83
CA GLY A 209 -11.05 -9.08 22.20
C GLY A 209 -10.25 -7.88 22.75
N THR A 210 -9.27 -7.34 22.03
CA THR A 210 -8.56 -6.12 22.48
C THR A 210 -9.43 -4.87 22.29
N PRO A 211 -9.23 -3.82 23.11
CA PRO A 211 -9.93 -2.56 22.96
C PRO A 211 -9.80 -1.90 21.58
N THR A 212 -8.62 -1.99 20.96
CA THR A 212 -8.33 -1.31 19.67
C THR A 212 -8.72 -2.15 18.46
N ALA A 213 -9.12 -3.42 18.63
CA ALA A 213 -9.44 -4.32 17.51
C ALA A 213 -10.53 -3.78 16.56
N SER A 214 -11.54 -3.07 17.08
CA SER A 214 -12.60 -2.49 16.25
C SER A 214 -12.07 -1.41 15.31
N LEU A 215 -11.08 -0.62 15.75
CA LEU A 215 -10.46 0.42 14.92
C LEU A 215 -9.64 -0.20 13.79
N VAL A 216 -8.89 -1.27 14.06
CA VAL A 216 -8.15 -2.02 13.02
C VAL A 216 -9.13 -2.60 12.00
N ARG A 217 -10.19 -3.28 12.48
CA ARG A 217 -11.22 -3.90 11.62
C ARG A 217 -11.91 -2.87 10.74
N GLN A 218 -12.30 -1.73 11.31
CA GLN A 218 -12.95 -0.65 10.57
C GLN A 218 -11.99 -0.05 9.53
N GLY A 219 -10.74 0.21 9.90
CA GLY A 219 -9.72 0.71 8.97
C GLY A 219 -9.48 -0.21 7.77
N LEU A 220 -9.39 -1.52 8.01
CA LEU A 220 -9.29 -2.51 6.94
C LEU A 220 -10.53 -2.52 6.05
N ALA A 221 -11.73 -2.48 6.65
CA ALA A 221 -12.98 -2.47 5.88
C ALA A 221 -13.12 -1.19 5.03
N ASP A 222 -12.72 -0.05 5.56
CA ASP A 222 -12.78 1.23 4.85
C ASP A 222 -11.81 1.28 3.68
N ARG A 223 -10.63 0.67 3.79
CA ARG A 223 -9.72 0.50 2.64
C ARG A 223 -10.42 -0.16 1.47
N TYR A 224 -11.02 -1.34 1.67
CA TYR A 224 -11.62 -2.08 0.56
C TYR A 224 -12.85 -1.37 -0.02
N ARG A 225 -13.63 -0.66 0.80
CA ARG A 225 -14.73 0.19 0.31
C ARG A 225 -14.21 1.39 -0.47
N ALA A 226 -13.13 2.01 -0.01
CA ALA A 226 -12.54 3.18 -0.64
C ALA A 226 -11.90 2.85 -1.99
N VAL A 227 -11.18 1.72 -2.09
CA VAL A 227 -10.66 1.22 -3.36
C VAL A 227 -11.80 0.96 -4.34
N GLU A 228 -12.85 0.24 -3.92
CA GLU A 228 -14.02 -0.04 -4.77
C GLU A 228 -14.65 1.25 -5.31
N ARG A 229 -14.89 2.23 -4.43
CA ARG A 229 -15.50 3.50 -4.82
C ARG A 229 -14.57 4.33 -5.71
N THR A 230 -13.27 4.34 -5.44
CA THR A 230 -12.29 5.11 -6.25
C THR A 230 -12.20 4.56 -7.67
N LEU A 231 -12.22 3.24 -7.85
CA LEU A 231 -12.09 2.64 -9.18
C LEU A 231 -13.38 2.71 -10.02
N ARG A 232 -14.56 2.74 -9.37
CA ARG A 232 -15.86 2.65 -10.06
C ARG A 232 -16.63 3.96 -10.18
N ALA A 233 -16.27 5.00 -9.42
CA ALA A 233 -17.02 6.25 -9.47
C ALA A 233 -16.82 6.97 -10.81
N GLU A 234 -17.91 7.48 -11.38
CA GLU A 234 -17.86 8.36 -12.56
C GLU A 234 -17.36 9.76 -12.19
N HIS A 235 -17.82 10.24 -11.02
CA HIS A 235 -17.53 11.58 -10.52
C HIS A 235 -17.19 11.54 -9.02
N LEU A 236 -16.10 12.22 -8.67
CA LEU A 236 -15.67 12.44 -7.29
C LEU A 236 -15.17 13.88 -7.16
N SER A 237 -15.50 14.55 -6.06
CA SER A 237 -14.89 15.84 -5.74
C SER A 237 -13.45 15.66 -5.24
N ARG A 238 -12.64 16.72 -5.23
CA ARG A 238 -11.29 16.68 -4.63
C ARG A 238 -11.32 16.31 -3.14
N LEU A 239 -12.38 16.70 -2.43
CA LEU A 239 -12.58 16.32 -1.03
C LEU A 239 -12.86 14.82 -0.89
N ASP A 240 -13.75 14.27 -1.73
CA ASP A 240 -14.02 12.83 -1.76
C ASP A 240 -12.75 12.05 -2.11
N LEU A 241 -11.99 12.51 -3.10
CA LEU A 241 -10.73 11.89 -3.52
C LEU A 241 -9.70 11.91 -2.39
N ALA A 242 -9.56 13.01 -1.65
CA ALA A 242 -8.66 13.06 -0.51
C ALA A 242 -9.10 12.10 0.61
N SER A 243 -10.40 12.07 0.94
CA SER A 243 -10.94 11.19 1.97
C SER A 243 -10.80 9.70 1.60
N LEU A 244 -11.23 9.33 0.40
CA LEU A 244 -11.10 7.97 -0.12
C LEU A 244 -9.64 7.59 -0.29
N GLY A 245 -8.80 8.51 -0.76
CA GLY A 245 -7.36 8.30 -0.90
C GLY A 245 -6.72 7.92 0.43
N GLY A 246 -7.00 8.67 1.50
CA GLY A 246 -6.50 8.36 2.84
C GLY A 246 -6.97 7.00 3.38
N GLN A 247 -8.22 6.62 3.08
CA GLN A 247 -8.78 5.32 3.47
C GLN A 247 -8.22 4.17 2.62
N SER A 248 -7.96 4.43 1.33
CA SER A 248 -7.56 3.41 0.35
C SER A 248 -6.16 2.86 0.57
N ILE A 249 -5.35 3.41 1.48
CA ILE A 249 -4.01 2.91 1.80
C ILE A 249 -3.97 2.28 3.21
N LEU A 250 -3.02 1.38 3.46
CA LEU A 250 -2.96 0.60 4.70
C LEU A 250 -2.45 1.35 5.94
N VAL A 251 -2.25 2.66 5.88
CA VAL A 251 -1.61 3.43 6.96
C VAL A 251 -2.40 3.37 8.26
N LEU A 252 -3.69 3.70 8.22
CA LEU A 252 -4.55 3.67 9.41
C LEU A 252 -4.60 2.28 10.05
N PRO A 253 -4.96 1.20 9.32
CA PRO A 253 -5.03 -0.13 9.95
C PRO A 253 -3.66 -0.62 10.42
N THR A 254 -2.56 -0.28 9.74
CA THR A 254 -1.20 -0.64 10.19
C THR A 254 -0.85 0.04 11.51
N LEU A 255 -1.08 1.35 11.62
CA LEU A 255 -0.80 2.10 12.84
C LEU A 255 -1.73 1.67 13.98
N ALA A 256 -3.03 1.49 13.71
CA ALA A 256 -3.98 0.98 14.69
C ALA A 256 -3.56 -0.39 15.23
N TYR A 257 -3.09 -1.29 14.35
CA TYR A 257 -2.61 -2.62 14.74
C TYR A 257 -1.39 -2.54 15.66
N PHE A 258 -0.39 -1.74 15.32
CA PHE A 258 0.78 -1.59 16.19
C PHE A 258 0.48 -0.85 17.49
N VAL A 259 -0.44 0.13 17.50
CA VAL A 259 -0.93 0.75 18.74
C VAL A 259 -1.62 -0.29 19.62
N CYS A 260 -2.47 -1.14 19.04
CA CYS A 260 -3.11 -2.25 19.74
C CYS A 260 -2.06 -3.18 20.36
N VAL A 261 -1.09 -3.67 19.59
CA VAL A 261 -0.05 -4.57 20.11
C VAL A 261 0.73 -3.92 21.27
N LEU A 262 1.14 -2.66 21.11
CA LEU A 262 1.92 -1.95 22.13
C LEU A 262 1.13 -1.67 23.42
N ASN A 263 -0.15 -1.32 23.32
CA ASN A 263 -0.93 -0.79 24.46
C ASN A 263 -1.94 -1.78 25.03
N ASP A 264 -2.39 -2.75 24.25
CA ASP A 264 -3.41 -3.72 24.68
C ASP A 264 -2.81 -5.09 24.98
N LEU A 265 -1.74 -5.48 24.28
CA LEU A 265 -1.15 -6.82 24.41
C LEU A 265 0.14 -6.83 25.22
N LEU A 266 1.09 -5.95 24.93
CA LEU A 266 2.41 -5.96 25.59
C LEU A 266 2.42 -5.18 26.91
N ALA A 267 1.73 -4.04 26.95
CA ALA A 267 1.65 -3.20 28.14
C ALA A 267 0.21 -2.74 28.41
N PRO A 268 -0.71 -3.65 28.76
CA PRO A 268 -2.10 -3.32 29.03
C PRO A 268 -2.22 -2.32 30.17
N ALA A 269 -2.78 -1.15 29.88
CA ALA A 269 -3.06 -0.08 30.83
C ALA A 269 -4.56 0.25 30.77
N PRO A 270 -5.38 -0.24 31.71
CA PRO A 270 -6.84 -0.05 31.68
C PRO A 270 -7.28 1.42 31.54
N GLU A 271 -6.51 2.34 32.11
CA GLU A 271 -6.70 3.79 32.02
C GLU A 271 -6.60 4.33 30.59
N ASN A 272 -5.83 3.67 29.71
CA ASN A 272 -5.72 4.07 28.31
C ASN A 272 -7.00 3.80 27.54
N ARG A 273 -7.80 2.82 27.95
CA ARG A 273 -8.97 2.37 27.19
C ARG A 273 -9.96 3.50 26.92
N ALA A 274 -10.25 4.33 27.92
CA ALA A 274 -11.16 5.46 27.76
C ALA A 274 -10.59 6.52 26.81
N VAL A 275 -9.28 6.78 26.90
CA VAL A 275 -8.58 7.77 26.05
C VAL A 275 -8.52 7.28 24.59
N LEU A 276 -8.28 5.99 24.37
CA LEU A 276 -8.20 5.42 23.01
C LEU A 276 -9.58 5.26 22.35
N ALA A 277 -10.64 5.12 23.15
CA ALA A 277 -12.01 4.89 22.65
C ALA A 277 -12.79 6.19 22.31
N ASP A 278 -12.30 7.37 22.68
CA ASP A 278 -13.05 8.63 22.51
C ASP A 278 -13.03 9.23 21.09
N GLY A 279 -12.37 8.55 20.15
CA GLY A 279 -12.22 8.97 18.75
C GLY A 279 -10.93 9.73 18.45
N THR A 280 -10.21 10.26 19.45
CA THR A 280 -8.98 11.05 19.26
C THR A 280 -7.93 10.26 18.48
N LEU A 281 -7.74 8.98 18.81
CA LEU A 281 -6.82 8.11 18.08
C LEU A 281 -7.25 7.94 16.62
N SER A 282 -8.54 7.70 16.37
CA SER A 282 -9.07 7.52 15.01
C SER A 282 -8.80 8.75 14.13
N ASP A 283 -9.02 9.95 14.66
CA ASP A 283 -8.77 11.21 13.95
C ASP A 283 -7.27 11.40 13.65
N LEU A 284 -6.41 11.11 14.63
CA LEU A 284 -4.96 11.13 14.46
C LEU A 284 -4.48 10.17 13.37
N LEU A 285 -5.00 8.95 13.36
CA LEU A 285 -4.62 7.96 12.35
C LEU A 285 -5.16 8.33 10.97
N SER A 286 -6.31 8.98 10.90
CA SER A 286 -6.87 9.51 9.66
C SER A 286 -6.00 10.65 9.09
N ASP A 287 -5.50 11.54 9.96
CA ASP A 287 -4.53 12.57 9.57
C ASP A 287 -3.24 11.96 9.03
N ALA A 288 -2.67 10.99 9.75
CA ALA A 288 -1.47 10.28 9.32
C ALA A 288 -1.69 9.61 7.95
N ALA A 289 -2.82 8.93 7.75
CA ALA A 289 -3.14 8.27 6.49
C ALA A 289 -3.28 9.26 5.33
N LEU A 290 -4.00 10.37 5.53
CA LEU A 290 -4.13 11.39 4.50
C LEU A 290 -2.78 12.02 4.13
N LEU A 291 -1.95 12.37 5.12
CA LEU A 291 -0.62 12.95 4.86
C LEU A 291 0.27 12.00 4.05
N VAL A 292 0.26 10.71 4.40
CA VAL A 292 1.03 9.69 3.69
C VAL A 292 0.46 9.46 2.28
N ARG A 293 -0.86 9.47 2.10
CA ARG A 293 -1.47 9.37 0.76
C ARG A 293 -1.05 10.52 -0.12
N LEU A 294 -1.14 11.76 0.37
CA LEU A 294 -0.76 12.94 -0.39
C LEU A 294 0.71 12.85 -0.81
N GLN A 295 1.59 12.37 0.08
CA GLN A 295 3.01 12.18 -0.26
C GLN A 295 3.25 11.06 -1.27
N ASN A 296 2.50 9.96 -1.19
CA ASN A 296 2.58 8.86 -2.15
C ASN A 296 2.22 9.34 -3.55
N ASP A 297 1.12 10.08 -3.69
CA ASP A 297 0.58 10.54 -4.97
C ASP A 297 1.32 11.75 -5.55
N LEU A 298 1.66 12.75 -4.73
CA LEU A 298 2.22 14.02 -5.20
C LEU A 298 3.71 14.14 -4.94
N GLY A 299 4.25 13.43 -3.95
CA GLY A 299 5.62 13.61 -3.47
C GLY A 299 5.77 14.81 -2.52
N THR A 300 6.66 14.65 -1.53
CA THR A 300 6.89 15.67 -0.47
C THR A 300 7.33 17.02 -1.05
N ARG A 301 8.08 17.01 -2.17
CA ARG A 301 8.60 18.24 -2.78
C ARG A 301 7.48 19.11 -3.37
N LEU A 302 6.55 18.54 -4.13
CA LEU A 302 5.44 19.31 -4.70
C LEU A 302 4.54 19.84 -3.60
N LEU A 303 4.18 19.03 -2.61
CA LEU A 303 3.30 19.45 -1.51
C LEU A 303 3.81 20.63 -0.69
N ARG A 304 5.13 20.73 -0.52
CA ARG A 304 5.77 21.81 0.26
C ARG A 304 6.23 22.99 -0.59
N MET A 305 6.08 22.89 -1.91
CA MET A 305 6.50 23.93 -2.84
C MET A 305 5.54 25.13 -2.78
N PRO A 306 6.03 26.39 -2.79
CA PRO A 306 5.17 27.55 -2.92
C PRO A 306 4.31 27.49 -4.19
N ALA A 307 3.05 27.92 -4.11
CA ALA A 307 2.11 27.86 -5.22
C ALA A 307 2.65 28.50 -6.51
N VAL A 308 3.37 29.63 -6.42
CA VAL A 308 3.99 30.30 -7.58
C VAL A 308 4.99 29.41 -8.31
N GLN A 309 5.77 28.62 -7.57
CA GLN A 309 6.72 27.68 -8.17
C GLN A 309 5.99 26.48 -8.79
N GLN A 310 4.94 25.95 -8.16
CA GLN A 310 4.10 24.90 -8.75
C GLN A 310 3.50 25.36 -10.08
N HIS A 311 2.92 26.56 -10.12
CA HIS A 311 2.36 27.15 -11.34
C HIS A 311 3.43 27.33 -12.42
N ALA A 312 4.65 27.75 -12.04
CA ALA A 312 5.75 27.87 -13.00
C ALA A 312 6.15 26.52 -13.62
N LEU A 313 6.10 25.42 -12.85
CA LEU A 313 6.33 24.07 -13.37
C LEU A 313 5.22 23.66 -14.35
N ILE A 314 3.95 23.84 -13.99
CA ILE A 314 2.83 23.52 -14.88
C ILE A 314 2.88 24.35 -16.17
N ASN A 315 3.19 25.65 -16.08
CA ASN A 315 3.35 26.51 -17.26
C ASN A 315 4.52 26.08 -18.16
N ARG A 316 5.56 25.45 -17.61
CA ARG A 316 6.63 24.84 -18.41
C ARG A 316 6.09 23.67 -19.23
N ILE A 317 5.30 22.79 -18.62
CA ILE A 317 4.65 21.67 -19.31
C ILE A 317 3.67 22.18 -20.39
N SER A 318 2.89 23.23 -20.09
CA SER A 318 1.98 23.85 -21.06
C SER A 318 2.70 24.29 -22.33
N ARG A 319 3.83 24.99 -22.18
CA ARG A 319 4.64 25.42 -23.34
C ARG A 319 5.23 24.26 -24.13
N ALA A 320 5.55 23.15 -23.47
CA ALA A 320 6.01 21.94 -24.15
C ALA A 320 4.88 21.27 -24.95
N CYS A 321 3.65 21.26 -24.42
CA CYS A 321 2.47 20.77 -25.13
C CYS A 321 2.16 21.64 -26.36
N ASP A 322 2.22 22.96 -26.22
CA ASP A 322 2.01 23.90 -27.34
C ASP A 322 3.02 23.66 -28.48
N ALA A 323 4.27 23.31 -28.15
CA ALA A 323 5.32 23.01 -29.12
C ALA A 323 5.14 21.64 -29.81
N ASP A 324 4.58 20.66 -29.10
CA ASP A 324 4.30 19.31 -29.62
C ASP A 324 3.08 19.28 -30.55
N GLY A 325 2.13 20.21 -30.36
CA GLY A 325 0.97 20.40 -31.23
C GLY A 325 -0.17 19.38 -31.05
N ARG A 326 -0.02 18.40 -30.14
CA ARG A 326 -1.08 17.46 -29.76
C ARG A 326 -1.92 18.01 -28.61
N ASP A 327 -3.13 18.44 -28.90
CA ASP A 327 -4.06 18.96 -27.88
C ASP A 327 -4.97 17.86 -27.31
N THR A 328 -4.39 16.99 -26.49
CA THR A 328 -5.11 15.89 -25.82
C THR A 328 -4.63 15.75 -24.37
N ALA A 329 -5.48 15.16 -23.52
CA ALA A 329 -5.11 14.90 -22.13
C ALA A 329 -3.91 13.94 -22.01
N GLU A 330 -3.88 12.91 -22.85
CA GLU A 330 -2.79 11.93 -22.92
C GLU A 330 -1.47 12.61 -23.28
N ALA A 331 -1.46 13.49 -24.29
CA ALA A 331 -0.25 14.20 -24.68
C ALA A 331 0.29 15.09 -23.54
N ALA A 332 -0.59 15.79 -22.80
CA ALA A 332 -0.16 16.59 -21.65
C ALA A 332 0.43 15.74 -20.51
N LEU A 333 -0.17 14.57 -20.26
CA LEU A 333 0.35 13.64 -19.25
C LEU A 333 1.65 12.98 -19.70
N ASP A 334 1.83 12.68 -20.99
CA ASP A 334 3.10 12.18 -21.56
C ASP A 334 4.24 13.19 -21.39
N GLN A 335 3.96 14.49 -21.62
CA GLN A 335 4.93 15.55 -21.40
C GLN A 335 5.33 15.65 -19.91
N LEU A 336 4.36 15.49 -18.99
CA LEU A 336 4.67 15.44 -17.56
C LEU A 336 5.46 14.18 -17.18
N ALA A 337 5.11 13.03 -17.78
CA ALA A 337 5.75 11.74 -17.54
C ALA A 337 7.24 11.73 -17.94
N THR A 338 7.62 12.57 -18.91
CA THR A 338 8.97 12.63 -19.48
C THR A 338 9.78 13.86 -19.02
N ASP A 339 9.18 14.80 -18.29
CA ASP A 339 9.87 15.98 -17.75
C ASP A 339 10.98 15.56 -16.77
N PRO A 340 12.22 16.08 -16.87
CA PRO A 340 13.32 15.62 -16.03
C PRO A 340 13.27 16.18 -14.59
N ASP A 341 12.31 17.04 -14.24
CA ASP A 341 12.24 17.66 -12.92
C ASP A 341 11.83 16.64 -11.85
N PRO A 342 12.70 16.40 -10.84
CA PRO A 342 12.44 15.40 -9.82
C PRO A 342 11.24 15.73 -8.91
N ALA A 343 10.67 16.94 -9.00
CA ALA A 343 9.40 17.24 -8.36
C ALA A 343 8.26 16.34 -8.86
N PHE A 344 8.30 15.90 -10.13
CA PHE A 344 7.24 15.09 -10.74
C PHE A 344 7.42 13.59 -10.56
N ASN A 345 8.49 13.10 -9.92
CA ASN A 345 8.84 11.68 -9.81
C ASN A 345 7.68 10.74 -9.38
N ARG A 346 6.74 11.20 -8.54
CA ARG A 346 5.58 10.39 -8.10
C ARG A 346 4.47 10.39 -9.15
N LEU A 347 4.10 11.57 -9.65
CA LEU A 347 3.15 11.69 -10.76
C LEU A 347 3.61 10.93 -12.00
N GLN A 348 4.91 10.96 -12.32
CA GLN A 348 5.49 10.19 -13.43
C GLN A 348 5.28 8.70 -13.28
N LYS A 349 5.59 8.15 -12.09
CA LYS A 349 5.36 6.74 -11.76
C LYS A 349 3.89 6.38 -11.99
N ASP A 350 2.95 7.19 -11.50
CA ASP A 350 1.52 6.89 -11.62
C ASP A 350 0.97 7.08 -13.03
N ILE A 351 1.51 8.02 -13.82
CA ILE A 351 1.14 8.20 -15.23
C ILE A 351 1.62 7.00 -16.05
N LEU A 352 2.92 6.65 -15.94
CA LEU A 352 3.53 5.59 -16.73
C LEU A 352 2.92 4.21 -16.45
N ASN A 353 2.52 3.95 -15.20
CA ASN A 353 1.90 2.68 -14.81
C ASN A 353 0.37 2.74 -14.81
N GLY A 354 -0.23 3.89 -15.13
CA GLY A 354 -1.68 4.07 -15.10
C GLY A 354 -2.31 3.79 -13.71
N GLU A 355 -1.58 4.06 -12.63
CA GLU A 355 -2.04 3.84 -11.25
C GLU A 355 -3.09 4.88 -10.84
N ALA A 356 -3.98 4.52 -9.91
CA ALA A 356 -4.95 5.48 -9.35
C ALA A 356 -4.23 6.52 -8.47
N ASN A 357 -4.36 7.80 -8.84
CA ASN A 357 -3.76 8.92 -8.13
C ASN A 357 -4.80 10.05 -7.99
N ILE A 358 -4.97 10.57 -6.78
CA ILE A 358 -6.04 11.52 -6.46
C ILE A 358 -5.86 12.88 -7.15
N ALA A 359 -4.61 13.28 -7.41
CA ALA A 359 -4.30 14.53 -8.10
C ALA A 359 -4.50 14.41 -9.62
N LEU A 360 -4.34 13.20 -10.18
CA LEU A 360 -4.50 12.94 -11.62
C LEU A 360 -5.96 12.66 -12.02
N TRP A 361 -6.86 12.42 -11.08
CA TRP A 361 -8.23 11.98 -11.35
C TRP A 361 -8.99 12.88 -12.35
N HIS A 362 -8.99 14.20 -12.09
CA HIS A 362 -9.65 15.17 -12.96
C HIS A 362 -8.84 15.44 -14.23
N ALA A 363 -7.50 15.47 -14.13
CA ALA A 363 -6.60 15.72 -15.25
C ALA A 363 -6.74 14.66 -16.36
N ARG A 364 -6.89 13.38 -15.97
CA ARG A 364 -7.12 12.25 -16.89
C ARG A 364 -8.49 12.26 -17.56
N ARG A 365 -9.45 13.03 -17.04
CA ARG A 365 -10.84 13.11 -17.53
C ARG A 365 -11.11 14.43 -18.27
N ALA A 366 -10.11 15.28 -18.37
CA ALA A 366 -10.23 16.53 -19.12
C ALA A 366 -10.19 16.24 -20.64
N PRO A 367 -10.85 17.08 -21.45
CA PRO A 367 -10.97 16.83 -22.89
C PRO A 367 -9.72 17.20 -23.70
N ASP A 368 -8.87 18.10 -23.19
CA ASP A 368 -7.76 18.72 -23.92
C ASP A 368 -6.57 19.03 -22.99
N ALA A 369 -5.42 19.36 -23.59
CA ALA A 369 -4.17 19.53 -22.85
C ALA A 369 -4.25 20.70 -21.85
N THR A 370 -4.88 21.81 -22.25
CA THR A 370 -5.05 22.99 -21.41
C THR A 370 -5.89 22.69 -20.18
N SER A 371 -7.00 22.00 -20.37
CA SER A 371 -7.94 21.57 -19.32
C SER A 371 -7.29 20.54 -18.39
N THR A 372 -6.48 19.62 -18.92
CA THR A 372 -5.69 18.65 -18.13
C THR A 372 -4.72 19.36 -17.19
N LEU A 373 -3.92 20.30 -17.70
CA LEU A 373 -2.94 21.02 -16.90
C LEU A 373 -3.61 21.97 -15.89
N THR A 374 -4.73 22.60 -16.25
CA THR A 374 -5.55 23.41 -15.34
C THR A 374 -6.08 22.57 -14.19
N ALA A 375 -6.70 21.42 -14.51
CA ALA A 375 -7.27 20.52 -13.50
C ALA A 375 -6.19 19.95 -12.56
N LEU A 376 -5.00 19.68 -13.08
CA LEU A 376 -3.84 19.27 -12.28
C LEU A 376 -3.38 20.41 -11.36
N SER A 377 -3.19 21.64 -11.89
CA SER A 377 -2.76 22.80 -11.10
C SER A 377 -3.68 23.08 -9.92
N ASP A 378 -4.99 23.05 -10.16
CA ASP A 378 -6.00 23.19 -9.11
C ASP A 378 -5.89 22.09 -8.06
N SER A 379 -5.67 20.84 -8.50
CA SER A 379 -5.54 19.69 -7.62
C SER A 379 -4.26 19.77 -6.79
N LEU A 380 -3.13 20.21 -7.36
CA LEU A 380 -1.89 20.45 -6.63
C LEU A 380 -2.10 21.52 -5.54
N THR A 381 -2.73 22.63 -5.89
CA THR A 381 -3.02 23.74 -4.96
C THR A 381 -3.91 23.26 -3.81
N TYR A 382 -5.00 22.55 -4.13
CA TYR A 382 -5.93 22.00 -3.13
C TYR A 382 -5.24 21.03 -2.17
N HIS A 383 -4.54 20.03 -2.70
CA HIS A 383 -3.89 18.99 -1.91
C HIS A 383 -2.70 19.51 -1.09
N ALA A 384 -1.96 20.51 -1.58
CA ALA A 384 -0.91 21.17 -0.80
C ALA A 384 -1.46 21.93 0.40
N ALA A 385 -2.58 22.66 0.24
CA ALA A 385 -3.26 23.34 1.35
C ALA A 385 -3.77 22.32 2.39
N LEU A 386 -4.36 21.22 1.91
CA LEU A 386 -4.83 20.13 2.78
C LEU A 386 -3.67 19.48 3.55
N TYR A 387 -2.54 19.22 2.89
CA TYR A 387 -1.34 18.69 3.53
C TYR A 387 -0.84 19.60 4.67
N ALA A 388 -0.75 20.91 4.44
CA ALA A 388 -0.32 21.87 5.46
C ALA A 388 -1.27 21.90 6.66
N LEU A 389 -2.58 21.92 6.42
CA LEU A 389 -3.61 21.90 7.46
C LEU A 389 -3.52 20.65 8.32
N HIS A 390 -3.50 19.48 7.69
CA HIS A 390 -3.49 18.20 8.40
C HIS A 390 -2.15 17.92 9.09
N SER A 391 -1.03 18.45 8.57
CA SER A 391 0.27 18.36 9.23
C SER A 391 0.27 19.14 10.55
N ALA A 392 -0.28 20.36 10.56
CA ALA A 392 -0.41 21.16 11.77
C ALA A 392 -1.38 20.51 12.77
N ARG A 393 -2.52 19.98 12.27
CA ARG A 393 -3.50 19.26 13.07
C ARG A 393 -2.91 18.02 13.73
N LEU A 394 -2.20 17.18 12.97
CA LEU A 394 -1.53 15.98 13.50
C LEU A 394 -0.57 16.35 14.64
N ALA A 395 0.27 17.37 14.46
CA ALA A 395 1.22 17.80 15.49
C ALA A 395 0.52 18.25 16.78
N ALA A 396 -0.54 19.05 16.67
CA ALA A 396 -1.32 19.49 17.82
C ALA A 396 -2.03 18.32 18.52
N SER A 397 -2.66 17.44 17.76
CA SER A 397 -3.39 16.28 18.29
C SER A 397 -2.45 15.25 18.94
N LEU A 398 -1.23 15.07 18.42
CA LEU A 398 -0.22 14.20 19.04
C LEU A 398 0.19 14.74 20.42
N ALA A 399 0.41 16.06 20.54
CA ALA A 399 0.71 16.70 21.81
C ALA A 399 -0.45 16.59 22.81
N ALA A 400 -1.69 16.75 22.33
CA ALA A 400 -2.89 16.60 23.15
C ALA A 400 -3.07 15.16 23.66
N LEU A 401 -2.80 14.16 22.82
CA LEU A 401 -2.86 12.75 23.21
C LEU A 401 -1.73 12.38 24.19
N ASP A 402 -0.51 12.90 23.97
CA ASP A 402 0.63 12.73 24.88
C ASP A 402 0.32 13.24 26.30
N ALA A 403 -0.43 14.32 26.43
CA ALA A 403 -0.80 14.88 27.73
C ALA A 403 -1.82 14.01 28.50
N ARG A 404 -2.48 13.06 27.82
CA ARG A 404 -3.56 12.23 28.36
C ARG A 404 -3.16 10.78 28.59
N LEU A 405 -2.14 10.30 27.88
CA LEU A 405 -1.60 8.95 28.03
C LEU A 405 -0.42 8.93 29.02
N PRO A 406 -0.25 7.84 29.79
CA PRO A 406 0.85 7.70 30.74
C PRO A 406 2.21 7.51 30.04
N ASN A 407 2.23 7.15 28.75
CA ASN A 407 3.43 7.03 27.95
C ASN A 407 3.20 7.50 26.51
N ARG A 408 4.30 7.74 25.80
CA ARG A 408 4.32 8.31 24.43
C ARG A 408 4.48 7.26 23.34
N ARG A 409 4.23 5.97 23.62
CA ARG A 409 4.51 4.88 22.65
C ARG A 409 3.66 5.03 21.39
N ALA A 410 2.36 5.25 21.54
CA ALA A 410 1.43 5.39 20.41
C ALA A 410 1.72 6.63 19.54
N THR A 411 1.90 7.79 20.16
CA THR A 411 2.19 9.05 19.47
C THR A 411 3.56 9.03 18.78
N THR A 412 4.59 8.48 19.44
CA THR A 412 5.93 8.34 18.85
C THR A 412 5.92 7.40 17.65
N LEU A 413 5.14 6.31 17.71
CA LEU A 413 4.95 5.40 16.59
C LEU A 413 4.34 6.13 15.37
N ILE A 414 3.27 6.89 15.59
CA ILE A 414 2.55 7.63 14.54
C ILE A 414 3.44 8.70 13.91
N ASP A 415 4.12 9.53 14.72
CA ASP A 415 5.04 10.57 14.21
C ASP A 415 6.17 9.95 13.39
N ARG A 416 6.79 8.87 13.87
CA ARG A 416 7.87 8.17 13.15
C ARG A 416 7.40 7.57 11.83
N PHE A 417 6.17 7.03 11.79
CA PHE A 417 5.60 6.49 10.55
C PHE A 417 5.43 7.59 9.49
N VAL A 418 4.85 8.73 9.85
CA VAL A 418 4.68 9.85 8.90
C VAL A 418 6.02 10.39 8.44
N ARG A 419 6.98 10.60 9.36
CA ARG A 419 8.34 11.06 9.00
C ARG A 419 9.11 10.09 8.12
N PHE A 420 8.90 8.79 8.32
CA PHE A 420 9.50 7.76 7.46
C PHE A 420 9.05 7.95 6.01
N HIS A 421 7.74 8.10 5.80
CA HIS A 421 7.15 8.31 4.49
C HIS A 421 7.54 9.67 3.90
N GLU A 422 7.59 10.74 4.69
CA GLU A 422 8.06 12.06 4.23
C GLU A 422 9.45 11.99 3.60
N ARG A 423 10.37 11.29 4.25
CA ARG A 423 11.74 11.12 3.79
C ARG A 423 11.81 10.19 2.58
N MET A 424 11.04 9.11 2.57
CA MET A 424 11.04 8.16 1.46
C MET A 424 10.47 8.81 0.19
N TYR A 425 9.33 9.48 0.29
CA TYR A 425 8.66 10.16 -0.82
C TYR A 425 9.37 11.43 -1.30
N SER A 426 10.41 11.89 -0.61
CA SER A 426 11.31 12.93 -1.13
C SER A 426 12.37 12.40 -2.09
N HIS A 427 12.52 11.08 -2.23
CA HIS A 427 13.47 10.44 -3.14
C HIS A 427 12.76 9.86 -4.37
N PRO A 428 13.48 9.72 -5.51
CA PRO A 428 12.96 9.03 -6.69
C PRO A 428 12.54 7.59 -6.37
N HIS A 429 11.44 7.12 -6.97
CA HIS A 429 10.93 5.76 -6.78
C HIS A 429 11.88 4.68 -7.35
N THR A 430 12.80 5.07 -8.24
CA THR A 430 13.83 4.21 -8.84
C THR A 430 15.06 3.99 -7.96
N ASN A 431 15.18 4.71 -6.84
CA ASN A 431 16.28 4.57 -5.88
C ASN A 431 15.82 3.73 -4.69
N PRO A 432 16.65 2.81 -4.13
CA PRO A 432 16.31 2.05 -2.92
C PRO A 432 15.79 2.88 -1.72
N LEU A 433 16.16 4.17 -1.62
CA LEU A 433 15.66 5.06 -0.56
C LEU A 433 14.25 5.62 -0.82
N GLY A 434 13.80 5.64 -2.07
CA GLY A 434 12.46 6.09 -2.48
C GLY A 434 11.58 4.98 -3.04
N GLU A 435 12.13 3.78 -3.25
CA GLU A 435 11.41 2.57 -3.62
C GLU A 435 10.47 2.18 -2.46
N TYR A 436 9.17 2.25 -2.72
CA TYR A 436 8.15 1.73 -1.84
C TYR A 436 7.20 0.93 -2.71
N ALA A 437 7.16 -0.37 -2.46
CA ALA A 437 6.39 -1.33 -3.25
C ALA A 437 5.04 -1.68 -2.58
N ILE A 438 4.57 -0.89 -1.60
CA ILE A 438 3.43 -1.20 -0.72
C ILE A 438 2.48 -0.02 -0.59
#